data_AF-A0A972HEU0-F1
#
_entry.id   AF-A0A972HEU0-F1
#
_cell.length_a   1.000
_cell.length_b   1.000
_cell.length_c   1.000
_cell.angle_alpha   90.00
_cell.angle_beta   90.00
_cell.angle_gamma   90.00
#
_symmetry.space_group_name_H-M   'P 1'
#
loop_
_entity.id
_entity.type
_entity.pdbx_description
1 polymer ?
#
loop_
_entity_poly.entity_id
_entity_poly.type
_entity_poly.pdbx_seq_one_letter_code
_entity_poly.pdbx_strand_id
1 'polypeptide(L)'
;MTDTPLHIVTGAFGYSGKYITAELLARGARVRTLTNSSHRGNPFGDEIEVHPIDFNDREALVESMRGAYAFHNTYWVRYNHKKGSTDFGYDEAVKNNRILFDCAADAGVRRFIHLSVANASEDSSWGYFRGKAVLEKELEASGLSYSIVRPTVIYGGPENVLINNIAWMLRHLP
;
A
#
# COMPACT_ATOMS: atom_id res chain seq x y z
N MET A 1 -6.84 -0.92 30.95
CA MET A 1 -6.31 -0.06 29.88
C MET A 1 -6.56 -0.80 28.58
N THR A 2 -7.51 -0.34 27.76
CA THR A 2 -7.69 -0.92 26.41
C THR A 2 -6.46 -0.55 25.62
N ASP A 3 -5.62 -1.55 25.31
CA ASP A 3 -4.40 -1.34 24.53
C ASP A 3 -4.77 -0.69 23.19
N THR A 4 -4.11 0.42 22.86
CA THR A 4 -4.45 1.18 21.66
C THR A 4 -4.02 0.36 20.45
N PRO A 5 -4.94 0.01 19.52
CA PRO A 5 -4.62 -0.92 18.45
C PRO A 5 -3.53 -0.35 17.54
N LEU A 6 -2.54 -1.18 17.24
CA LEU A 6 -1.49 -0.88 16.28
C LEU A 6 -1.99 -1.14 14.85
N HIS A 7 -1.83 -0.16 13.97
CA HIS A 7 -2.11 -0.27 12.55
C HIS A 7 -0.84 -0.08 11.73
N ILE A 8 -0.64 -0.94 10.74
CA ILE A 8 0.46 -0.82 9.80
C ILE A 8 -0.05 -0.20 8.51
N VAL A 9 0.72 0.72 7.92
CA VAL A 9 0.42 1.32 6.61
C VAL A 9 1.66 1.24 5.72
N THR A 10 1.58 0.56 4.58
CA THR A 10 2.67 0.66 3.60
C THR A 10 2.67 2.04 2.96
N GLY A 11 3.82 2.73 3.01
CA GLY A 11 4.03 4.02 2.39
C GLY A 11 3.18 5.17 2.96
N ALA A 12 3.28 5.45 4.26
CA ALA A 12 2.60 6.60 4.89
C ALA A 12 3.01 7.96 4.27
N PHE A 13 4.16 8.03 3.59
CA PHE A 13 4.63 9.24 2.89
C PHE A 13 4.18 9.29 1.41
N GLY A 14 3.44 8.27 0.98
CA GLY A 14 2.80 8.21 -0.33
C GLY A 14 1.39 8.83 -0.31
N TYR A 15 0.77 8.91 -1.47
CA TYR A 15 -0.54 9.57 -1.62
C TYR A 15 -1.63 8.94 -0.74
N SER A 16 -2.03 7.69 -1.00
CA SER A 16 -3.08 7.03 -0.24
C SER A 16 -2.68 6.79 1.22
N GLY A 17 -1.45 6.35 1.45
CA GLY A 17 -0.94 6.05 2.79
C GLY A 17 -0.99 7.25 3.73
N LYS A 18 -0.66 8.46 3.25
CA LYS A 18 -0.72 9.69 4.06
C LYS A 18 -2.12 9.93 4.63
N TYR A 19 -3.15 9.86 3.80
CA TYR A 19 -4.52 10.10 4.24
C TYR A 19 -5.04 8.98 5.15
N ILE A 20 -4.66 7.73 4.89
CA ILE A 20 -4.98 6.60 5.79
C ILE A 20 -4.33 6.80 7.16
N THR A 21 -3.04 7.15 7.19
CA THR A 21 -2.30 7.41 8.44
C THR A 21 -2.92 8.57 9.23
N ALA A 22 -3.21 9.70 8.58
CA ALA A 22 -3.84 10.85 9.22
C ALA A 22 -5.18 10.48 9.88
N GLU A 23 -6.03 9.73 9.17
CA GLU A 23 -7.32 9.29 9.69
C GLU A 23 -7.17 8.30 10.87
N LEU A 24 -6.19 7.40 10.82
CA LEU A 24 -5.92 6.47 11.92
C LEU A 24 -5.46 7.20 13.18
N LEU A 25 -4.53 8.16 13.05
CA LEU A 25 -4.07 9.00 14.15
C LEU A 25 -5.22 9.84 14.74
N ALA A 26 -6.07 10.42 13.89
CA ALA A 26 -7.26 11.16 14.33
C ALA A 26 -8.25 10.31 15.14
N ARG A 27 -8.29 9.00 14.89
CA ARG A 27 -9.08 8.01 15.66
C ARG A 27 -8.36 7.51 16.92
N GLY A 28 -7.18 8.05 17.23
CA GLY A 28 -6.38 7.67 18.38
C GLY A 28 -5.69 6.31 18.23
N ALA A 29 -5.49 5.81 17.01
CA ALA A 29 -4.76 4.57 16.78
C ALA A 29 -3.24 4.79 16.78
N ARG A 30 -2.48 3.76 17.13
CA ARG A 30 -1.01 3.75 16.92
C ARG A 30 -0.73 3.37 15.48
N VAL A 31 0.20 4.07 14.83
CA VAL A 31 0.55 3.78 13.42
C VAL A 31 2.03 3.45 13.29
N ARG A 32 2.29 2.39 12.54
CA ARG A 32 3.61 2.02 12.02
C ARG A 32 3.59 2.05 10.50
N THR A 33 4.59 2.64 9.87
CA THR A 33 4.73 2.59 8.41
C THR A 33 5.86 1.69 7.96
N LEU A 34 5.60 0.90 6.92
CA LEU A 34 6.63 0.18 6.17
C LEU A 34 6.91 0.94 4.87
N THR A 35 8.15 1.37 4.64
CA THR A 35 8.50 2.22 3.49
C THR A 35 9.93 2.02 3.00
N ASN A 36 10.14 2.09 1.69
CA ASN A 36 11.47 2.18 1.07
C ASN A 36 11.84 3.63 0.71
N SER A 37 10.93 4.57 0.98
CA SER A 37 11.04 5.98 0.63
C SER A 37 11.25 6.84 1.88
N SER A 38 12.14 6.41 2.78
CA SER A 38 12.46 7.11 4.04
C SER A 38 13.05 8.51 3.83
N HIS A 39 13.59 8.78 2.63
CA HIS A 39 14.09 10.10 2.23
C HIS A 39 12.98 11.12 1.95
N ARG A 40 11.71 10.71 1.81
CA ARG A 40 10.59 11.64 1.67
C ARG A 40 10.32 12.31 3.01
N GLY A 41 9.87 13.56 2.98
CA GLY A 41 9.47 14.26 4.21
C GLY A 41 8.41 13.47 4.97
N ASN A 42 8.62 13.26 6.26
CA ASN A 42 7.67 12.62 7.16
C ASN A 42 6.70 13.69 7.71
N PRO A 43 5.45 13.75 7.24
CA PRO A 43 4.50 14.77 7.68
C PRO A 43 3.94 14.49 9.08
N PHE A 44 4.23 13.32 9.66
CA PHE A 44 3.73 12.88 10.97
C PHE A 44 4.78 12.94 12.08
N GLY A 45 6.02 13.35 11.77
CA GLY A 45 7.10 13.42 12.75
C GLY A 45 7.24 12.14 13.58
N ASP A 46 7.33 12.30 14.89
CA ASP A 46 7.49 11.20 15.85
C ASP A 46 6.14 10.53 16.25
N GLU A 47 5.01 10.93 15.64
CA GLU A 47 3.70 10.35 15.93
C GLU A 47 3.54 8.92 15.37
N ILE A 48 4.43 8.50 14.47
CA ILE A 48 4.40 7.17 13.86
C ILE A 48 5.76 6.45 13.96
N GLU A 49 5.70 5.13 14.07
CA GLU A 49 6.88 4.27 13.97
C GLU A 49 7.25 4.08 12.48
N VAL A 50 8.53 4.24 12.11
CA VAL A 50 8.99 4.09 10.72
C VAL A 50 9.90 2.88 10.61
N HIS A 51 9.51 1.91 9.79
CA HIS A 51 10.30 0.72 9.51
C HIS A 51 10.59 0.59 8.00
N PRO A 52 11.77 0.08 7.62
CA PRO A 52 12.08 -0.20 6.23
C PRO A 52 11.20 -1.33 5.69
N ILE A 53 10.99 -1.31 4.38
CA ILE A 53 10.48 -2.47 3.65
C ILE A 53 11.64 -3.07 2.85
N ASP A 54 12.20 -4.16 3.36
CA ASP A 54 13.26 -4.93 2.68
C ASP A 54 12.76 -6.34 2.40
N PHE A 55 12.49 -6.63 1.13
CA PHE A 55 11.98 -7.92 0.70
C PHE A 55 13.03 -9.05 0.78
N ASN A 56 14.30 -8.72 1.03
CA ASN A 56 15.35 -9.72 1.24
C ASN A 56 15.50 -10.14 2.71
N ASP A 57 14.94 -9.37 3.65
CA ASP A 57 14.99 -9.64 5.08
C ASP A 57 13.59 -9.99 5.61
N ARG A 58 13.23 -11.26 5.42
CA ARG A 58 11.93 -11.79 5.84
C ARG A 58 11.72 -11.70 7.36
N GLU A 59 12.76 -11.94 8.14
CA GLU A 59 12.67 -11.93 9.60
C GLU A 59 12.36 -10.52 10.12
N ALA A 60 13.10 -9.52 9.62
CA ALA A 60 12.83 -8.12 9.96
C ALA A 60 11.43 -7.68 9.51
N LEU A 61 10.98 -8.12 8.32
CA LEU A 61 9.61 -7.83 7.87
C LEU A 61 8.55 -8.43 8.80
N VAL A 62 8.67 -9.71 9.17
CA VAL A 62 7.74 -10.35 10.11
C VAL A 62 7.74 -9.61 11.45
N GLU A 63 8.92 -9.28 11.98
CA GLU A 63 9.02 -8.58 13.26
C GLU A 63 8.39 -7.18 13.20
N SER A 64 8.59 -6.45 12.10
CA SER A 64 7.94 -5.16 11.86
C SER A 64 6.41 -5.26 11.80
N MET A 65 5.84 -6.46 11.61
CA MET A 65 4.41 -6.70 11.51
C MET A 65 3.75 -7.19 12.81
N ARG A 66 4.55 -7.60 13.81
CA ARG A 66 4.02 -8.20 15.04
C ARG A 66 3.16 -7.23 15.86
N GLY A 67 2.11 -7.78 16.45
CA GLY A 67 1.17 -7.06 17.32
C GLY A 67 0.17 -6.17 16.57
N ALA A 68 0.23 -6.11 15.24
CA ALA A 68 -0.68 -5.29 14.47
C ALA A 68 -2.12 -5.82 14.48
N TYR A 69 -3.06 -4.94 14.83
CA TYR A 69 -4.48 -5.18 14.68
C TYR A 69 -4.88 -5.21 13.21
N ALA A 70 -4.39 -4.25 12.40
CA ALA A 70 -4.63 -4.27 10.97
C ALA A 70 -3.44 -3.78 10.16
N PHE A 71 -3.26 -4.38 8.98
CA PHE A 71 -2.28 -3.97 7.98
C PHE A 71 -2.99 -3.37 6.78
N HIS A 72 -2.79 -2.08 6.54
CA HIS A 72 -3.29 -1.34 5.38
C HIS A 72 -2.23 -1.32 4.28
N ASN A 73 -2.40 -2.20 3.31
CA ASN A 73 -1.47 -2.37 2.21
C ASN A 73 -1.87 -1.50 1.00
N THR A 74 -1.09 -0.46 0.76
CA THR A 74 -1.15 0.40 -0.43
C THR A 74 0.02 0.21 -1.40
N TYR A 75 0.87 -0.81 -1.15
CA TYR A 75 2.08 -1.05 -1.93
C TYR A 75 1.75 -1.50 -3.35
N TRP A 76 2.08 -0.64 -4.31
CA TRP A 76 1.93 -0.89 -5.73
C TRP A 76 2.80 0.06 -6.55
N VAL A 77 3.05 -0.27 -7.81
CA VAL A 77 3.69 0.63 -8.75
C VAL A 77 2.77 1.08 -9.86
N ARG A 78 2.81 2.38 -10.13
CA ARG A 78 1.98 3.02 -11.15
C ARG A 78 2.54 2.80 -12.56
N TYR A 79 3.86 2.75 -12.69
CA TYR A 79 4.54 2.65 -13.97
C TYR A 79 5.37 1.38 -14.02
N ASN A 80 5.31 0.71 -15.17
CA ASN A 80 6.24 -0.34 -15.49
C ASN A 80 7.50 0.32 -16.09
N HIS A 81 8.54 0.51 -15.28
CA HIS A 81 9.76 1.18 -15.74
C HIS A 81 10.68 0.18 -16.44
N LYS A 82 10.69 0.17 -17.78
CA LYS A 82 11.68 -0.56 -18.61
C LYS A 82 12.86 0.33 -19.02
N LYS A 83 13.52 1.01 -18.08
CA LYS A 83 14.74 1.80 -18.37
C LYS A 83 15.86 1.43 -17.40
N GLY A 84 16.84 0.66 -17.87
CA GLY A 84 18.03 0.25 -17.11
C GLY A 84 17.88 -1.10 -16.40
N SER A 85 19.01 -1.64 -15.92
CA SER A 85 19.28 -3.02 -15.46
C SER A 85 18.54 -3.48 -14.19
N THR A 86 17.39 -2.89 -13.86
CA THR A 86 16.53 -3.34 -12.76
C THR A 86 15.08 -3.35 -13.26
N ASP A 87 14.58 -4.55 -13.55
CA ASP A 87 13.20 -4.81 -13.99
C ASP A 87 12.20 -4.56 -12.85
N PHE A 88 11.98 -3.30 -12.47
CA PHE A 88 10.93 -2.97 -11.51
C PHE A 88 9.60 -2.79 -12.26
N GLY A 89 8.84 -3.88 -12.35
CA GLY A 89 7.56 -3.95 -13.06
C GLY A 89 6.43 -4.52 -12.22
N TYR A 90 5.27 -4.76 -12.86
CA TYR A 90 4.09 -5.30 -12.18
C TYR A 90 4.34 -6.70 -11.61
N ASP A 91 5.12 -7.54 -12.27
CA ASP A 91 5.42 -8.90 -11.80
C ASP A 91 6.22 -8.88 -10.50
N GLU A 92 7.18 -7.96 -10.38
CA GLU A 92 7.94 -7.78 -9.14
C GLU A 92 7.06 -7.22 -8.02
N ALA A 93 6.16 -6.29 -8.34
CA ALA A 93 5.17 -5.80 -7.37
C ALA A 93 4.22 -6.92 -6.90
N VAL A 94 3.86 -7.86 -7.78
CA VAL A 94 3.08 -9.05 -7.41
C VAL A 94 3.88 -9.93 -6.43
N LYS A 95 5.12 -10.30 -6.77
CA LYS A 95 5.99 -11.10 -5.89
C LYS A 95 6.17 -10.45 -4.52
N ASN A 96 6.45 -9.16 -4.48
CA ASN A 96 6.65 -8.42 -3.23
C ASN A 96 5.39 -8.39 -2.36
N ASN A 97 4.21 -8.29 -2.97
CA ASN A 97 2.96 -8.39 -2.23
C ASN A 97 2.72 -9.79 -1.66
N ARG A 98 3.08 -10.87 -2.37
CA ARG A 98 3.04 -12.24 -1.81
C ARG A 98 3.88 -12.34 -0.55
N ILE A 99 5.11 -11.80 -0.58
CA ILE A 99 5.98 -11.75 0.61
C ILE A 99 5.29 -11.00 1.76
N LEU A 100 4.62 -9.87 1.48
CA LEU A 100 3.87 -9.13 2.52
C LEU A 100 2.71 -9.94 3.09
N PHE A 101 1.99 -10.71 2.26
CA PHE A 101 0.90 -11.55 2.73
C PHE A 101 1.44 -12.66 3.65
N ASP A 102 2.48 -13.36 3.22
CA ASP A 102 3.10 -14.43 4.00
C ASP A 102 3.68 -13.90 5.32
N CYS A 103 4.38 -12.76 5.28
CA CYS A 103 4.95 -12.15 6.49
C CYS A 103 3.85 -11.68 7.45
N ALA A 104 2.74 -11.13 6.93
CA ALA A 104 1.62 -10.70 7.76
C ALA A 104 0.92 -11.89 8.41
N ALA A 105 0.81 -13.02 7.71
CA ALA A 105 0.27 -14.26 8.27
C ALA A 105 1.15 -14.78 9.42
N ASP A 106 2.46 -14.88 9.19
CA ASP A 106 3.42 -15.33 10.21
C ASP A 106 3.52 -14.39 11.42
N ALA A 107 3.37 -13.09 11.20
CA ALA A 107 3.33 -12.09 12.26
C ALA A 107 2.03 -12.12 13.08
N GLY A 108 1.01 -12.85 12.61
CA GLY A 108 -0.30 -12.94 13.26
C GLY A 108 -1.13 -11.66 13.14
N VAL A 109 -1.00 -10.93 12.02
CA VAL A 109 -1.81 -9.73 11.75
C VAL A 109 -3.30 -10.09 11.75
N ARG A 110 -4.11 -9.40 12.56
CA ARG A 110 -5.53 -9.79 12.73
C ARG A 110 -6.41 -9.47 11.53
N ARG A 111 -6.08 -8.43 10.76
CA ARG A 111 -6.82 -8.01 9.56
C ARG A 111 -5.89 -7.45 8.49
N PHE A 112 -5.91 -8.02 7.29
CA PHE A 112 -5.16 -7.51 6.15
C PHE A 112 -6.08 -6.72 5.19
N ILE A 113 -5.78 -5.46 4.94
CA ILE A 113 -6.60 -4.58 4.09
C ILE A 113 -5.78 -4.23 2.85
N HIS A 114 -6.17 -4.75 1.69
CA HIS A 114 -5.46 -4.51 0.44
C HIS A 114 -6.17 -3.46 -0.42
N LEU A 115 -5.42 -2.45 -0.85
CA LEU A 115 -5.89 -1.44 -1.79
C LEU A 115 -5.65 -1.91 -3.23
N SER A 116 -6.73 -2.33 -3.88
CA SER A 116 -6.76 -2.74 -5.27
C SER A 116 -7.32 -1.61 -6.17
N VAL A 117 -8.07 -1.98 -7.22
CA VAL A 117 -8.68 -1.08 -8.20
C VAL A 117 -9.99 -1.68 -8.71
N ALA A 118 -10.95 -0.84 -9.07
CA ALA A 118 -12.15 -1.28 -9.77
C ALA A 118 -11.77 -1.95 -11.10
N ASN A 119 -12.54 -2.96 -11.51
CA ASN A 119 -12.32 -3.74 -12.74
C ASN A 119 -10.95 -4.44 -12.80
N ALA A 120 -10.36 -4.79 -11.66
CA ALA A 120 -9.27 -5.76 -11.61
C ALA A 120 -9.77 -7.07 -12.26
N SER A 121 -9.05 -7.52 -13.29
CA SER A 121 -9.35 -8.77 -14.01
C SER A 121 -8.05 -9.37 -14.53
N GLU A 122 -7.89 -10.69 -14.37
CA GLU A 122 -6.74 -11.43 -14.91
C GLU A 122 -6.71 -11.44 -16.44
N ASP A 123 -7.88 -11.36 -17.07
CA ASP A 123 -8.04 -11.31 -18.53
C ASP A 123 -7.79 -9.90 -19.10
N SER A 124 -7.44 -8.92 -18.25
CA SER A 124 -7.17 -7.57 -18.69
C SER A 124 -5.95 -7.52 -19.61
N SER A 125 -6.10 -6.80 -20.73
CA SER A 125 -4.98 -6.45 -21.62
C SER A 125 -3.98 -5.51 -20.94
N TRP A 126 -4.37 -4.85 -19.84
CA TRP A 126 -3.55 -3.91 -19.08
C TRP A 126 -2.88 -4.61 -17.89
N GLY A 127 -1.55 -4.70 -17.93
CA GLY A 127 -0.76 -5.36 -16.88
C GLY A 127 -1.01 -4.83 -15.46
N TYR A 128 -1.36 -3.55 -15.32
CA TYR A 128 -1.74 -2.94 -14.05
C TYR A 128 -2.96 -3.63 -13.42
N PHE A 129 -4.05 -3.79 -14.17
CA PHE A 129 -5.30 -4.40 -13.68
C PHE A 129 -5.15 -5.90 -13.51
N ARG A 130 -4.41 -6.55 -14.41
CA ARG A 130 -4.10 -7.97 -14.31
C ARG A 130 -3.31 -8.30 -13.04
N GLY A 131 -2.24 -7.55 -12.76
CA GLY A 131 -1.45 -7.77 -11.54
C GLY A 131 -2.25 -7.53 -10.26
N LYS A 132 -3.14 -6.53 -10.24
CA LYS A 132 -4.08 -6.32 -9.13
C LYS A 132 -5.02 -7.51 -8.93
N ALA A 133 -5.58 -8.07 -10.00
CA ALA A 133 -6.47 -9.22 -9.91
C ALA A 133 -5.78 -10.49 -9.40
N VAL A 134 -4.54 -10.72 -9.85
CA VAL A 134 -3.70 -11.83 -9.33
C VAL A 134 -3.51 -11.70 -7.82
N LEU A 135 -3.19 -10.49 -7.33
CA LEU A 135 -3.03 -10.26 -5.89
C LEU A 135 -4.30 -10.42 -5.07
N GLU A 136 -5.46 -10.07 -5.64
CA GLU A 136 -6.73 -10.31 -4.98
C GLU A 136 -6.96 -11.80 -4.76
N LYS A 137 -6.78 -12.62 -5.80
CA LYS A 137 -6.92 -14.09 -5.68
C LYS A 137 -5.92 -14.70 -4.70
N GLU A 138 -4.69 -14.20 -4.70
CA GLU A 138 -3.65 -14.69 -3.78
C GLU A 138 -3.97 -14.33 -2.32
N LEU A 139 -4.45 -13.11 -2.08
CA LEU A 139 -4.90 -12.72 -0.75
C LEU A 139 -6.12 -13.54 -0.30
N GLU A 140 -7.07 -13.80 -1.21
CA GLU A 140 -8.22 -14.67 -0.96
C GLU A 140 -7.78 -16.10 -0.56
N ALA A 141 -6.72 -16.61 -1.18
CA ALA A 141 -6.15 -17.93 -0.90
C ALA A 141 -5.16 -17.97 0.28
N SER A 142 -4.72 -16.82 0.80
CA SER A 142 -3.65 -16.73 1.81
C SER A 142 -4.05 -17.23 3.21
N GLY A 143 -5.34 -17.41 3.48
CA GLY A 143 -5.86 -17.74 4.82
C GLY A 143 -5.90 -16.56 5.80
N LEU A 144 -5.43 -15.37 5.40
CA LEU A 144 -5.57 -14.14 6.18
C LEU A 144 -7.04 -13.74 6.30
N SER A 145 -7.43 -13.16 7.44
CA SER A 145 -8.65 -12.36 7.51
C SER A 145 -8.44 -11.07 6.71
N TYR A 146 -9.12 -10.90 5.58
CA TYR A 146 -8.84 -9.79 4.67
C TYR A 146 -10.05 -8.92 4.26
N SER A 147 -9.77 -7.67 3.88
CA SER A 147 -10.64 -6.80 3.08
C SER A 147 -9.90 -6.39 1.80
N ILE A 148 -10.59 -6.36 0.67
CA ILE A 148 -10.08 -5.78 -0.58
C ILE A 148 -10.91 -4.53 -0.90
N VAL A 149 -10.23 -3.39 -1.01
CA VAL A 149 -10.87 -2.11 -1.38
C VAL A 149 -10.59 -1.84 -2.85
N ARG A 150 -11.65 -1.72 -3.67
CA ARG A 150 -11.57 -1.51 -5.13
C ARG A 150 -12.08 -0.12 -5.54
N PRO A 151 -11.31 0.95 -5.32
CA PRO A 151 -11.70 2.28 -5.76
C PRO A 151 -11.65 2.40 -7.29
N THR A 152 -12.50 3.24 -7.88
CA THR A 152 -12.44 3.58 -9.31
C THR A 152 -11.29 4.55 -9.59
N VAL A 153 -11.33 5.72 -8.97
CA VAL A 153 -10.27 6.73 -8.98
C VAL A 153 -10.17 7.35 -7.59
N ILE A 154 -8.98 7.40 -7.02
CA ILE A 154 -8.69 8.20 -5.82
C ILE A 154 -8.20 9.56 -6.27
N TYR A 155 -8.85 10.63 -5.81
CA TYR A 155 -8.49 12.00 -6.14
C TYR A 155 -8.74 12.98 -5.00
N GLY A 156 -8.15 14.17 -5.10
CA GLY A 156 -8.16 15.20 -4.06
C GLY A 156 -6.75 15.56 -3.60
N GLY A 157 -6.61 16.73 -2.97
CA GLY A 157 -5.32 17.26 -2.53
C GLY A 157 -4.45 17.82 -3.68
N PRO A 158 -3.44 18.64 -3.34
CA PRO A 158 -2.55 19.26 -4.32
C PRO A 158 -1.67 18.25 -5.06
N GLU A 159 -1.37 17.10 -4.47
CA GLU A 159 -0.46 16.10 -5.03
C GLU A 159 -1.09 15.15 -6.06
N ASN A 160 -2.41 15.21 -6.27
CA ASN A 160 -3.07 14.35 -7.25
C ASN A 160 -2.67 14.74 -8.68
N VAL A 161 -1.81 13.95 -9.31
CA VAL A 161 -1.31 14.28 -10.65
C VAL A 161 -2.38 14.13 -11.73
N LEU A 162 -3.20 13.08 -11.69
CA LEU A 162 -4.09 12.74 -12.82
C LEU A 162 -5.24 13.74 -12.97
N ILE A 163 -6.07 13.87 -11.93
CA ILE A 163 -7.27 14.70 -11.98
C ILE A 163 -6.90 16.18 -11.98
N ASN A 164 -5.86 16.60 -11.25
CA ASN A 164 -5.44 18.00 -11.28
C ASN A 164 -4.92 18.40 -12.67
N ASN A 165 -4.20 17.53 -13.38
CA ASN A 165 -3.75 17.81 -14.75
C ASN A 165 -4.92 17.86 -15.74
N ILE A 166 -5.89 16.94 -15.64
CA ILE A 166 -7.09 16.98 -16.49
C ILE A 166 -7.88 18.28 -16.23
N ALA A 167 -8.11 18.63 -14.97
CA ALA A 167 -8.80 19.85 -14.59
C ALA A 167 -8.05 21.10 -15.07
N TRP A 168 -6.73 21.09 -15.02
CA TRP A 168 -5.90 22.17 -15.56
C TRP A 168 -6.07 22.27 -17.09
N MET A 169 -5.97 21.15 -17.82
CA MET A 169 -6.14 21.13 -19.27
C MET A 169 -7.52 21.65 -19.69
N LEU A 170 -8.59 21.19 -19.05
CA LEU A 170 -9.96 21.63 -19.35
C LEU A 170 -10.20 23.13 -19.11
N ARG A 171 -9.40 23.77 -18.24
CA ARG A 171 -9.49 25.22 -17.98
C ARG A 171 -8.67 26.07 -18.94
N HIS A 172 -7.66 25.51 -19.59
CA HIS A 172 -6.65 26.29 -20.33
C HIS A 172 -6.53 25.91 -21.81
N LEU A 173 -7.06 24.76 -22.22
CA LEU A 173 -7.08 24.33 -23.62
C LEU A 173 -8.42 24.68 -24.27
N PRO A 174 -8.41 25.11 -25.54
CA PRO A 174 -9.61 25.46 -26.31
C PRO A 174 -10.51 24.27 -26.62
#